data_AF-A0A9P3PXN5-F1
#
_entry.id   AF-A0A9P3PXN5-F1
#
_cell.length_a   1.000
_cell.length_b   1.000
_cell.length_c   1.000
_cell.angle_alpha   90.00
_cell.angle_beta   90.00
_cell.angle_gamma   90.00
#
_symmetry.space_group_name_H-M   'P 1'
#
loop_
_entity.id
_entity.type
_entity.pdbx_description
1 polymer ?
#
loop_
_entity_poly.entity_id
_entity_poly.type
_entity_poly.pdbx_seq_one_letter_code
_entity_poly.pdbx_strand_id
1 'polypeptide(L)'
;MTMGKSNELLSYQDARRARPRCCVYGFPLDDAALVSIGEKLHPIPSDLTGEEHLAAGVAQSEMVHEHLLSACEAVWPWDRLAPVIGYTKGKYYSVIAVAASKRPNDELIPQGEDMEKLKKIMADNGFKDEPRWFVMG
;
A
#
# COMPACT_ATOMS: atom_id res chain seq x y z
N MET A 1 8.17 -42.41 -35.54
CA MET A 1 7.77 -42.38 -34.12
C MET A 1 8.58 -41.30 -33.43
N THR A 2 8.01 -40.13 -33.21
CA THR A 2 8.65 -38.99 -32.54
C THR A 2 7.95 -38.80 -31.20
N MET A 3 8.47 -39.43 -30.15
CA MET A 3 8.28 -38.98 -28.77
C MET A 3 9.35 -37.93 -28.49
N GLY A 4 9.13 -36.83 -27.81
CA GLY A 4 8.01 -36.31 -27.04
C GLY A 4 8.64 -35.10 -26.34
N LYS A 5 8.13 -33.91 -26.61
CA LYS A 5 8.78 -32.65 -26.23
C LYS A 5 8.97 -32.58 -24.72
N SER A 6 10.20 -32.30 -24.30
CA SER A 6 10.59 -31.98 -22.94
C SER A 6 9.67 -30.92 -22.35
N ASN A 7 9.11 -31.23 -21.19
CA ASN A 7 8.36 -30.32 -20.36
C ASN A 7 9.37 -29.32 -19.76
N GLU A 8 9.63 -28.22 -20.46
CA GLU A 8 10.45 -27.13 -19.95
C GLU A 8 9.70 -26.49 -18.78
N LEU A 9 10.18 -26.78 -17.57
CA LEU A 9 9.89 -26.01 -16.37
C LEU A 9 10.26 -24.55 -16.66
N LEU A 10 9.23 -23.72 -16.89
CA LEU A 10 9.36 -22.26 -16.93
C LEU A 10 10.21 -21.83 -15.74
N SER A 11 11.31 -21.14 -16.03
CA SER A 11 12.19 -20.65 -14.98
C SER A 11 11.37 -19.75 -14.03
N TYR A 12 11.70 -19.73 -12.75
CA TYR A 12 11.06 -18.86 -11.77
C TYR A 12 11.05 -17.37 -12.20
N GLN A 13 12.03 -16.98 -13.02
CA GLN A 13 12.12 -15.63 -13.60
C GLN A 13 11.09 -15.38 -14.71
N ASP A 14 10.77 -16.40 -15.52
CA ASP A 14 9.72 -16.32 -16.55
C ASP A 14 8.32 -16.34 -15.92
N ALA A 15 8.14 -17.07 -14.81
CA ALA A 15 6.91 -17.05 -14.03
C ALA A 15 6.61 -15.65 -13.43
N ARG A 16 7.64 -14.87 -13.06
CA ARG A 16 7.46 -13.46 -12.60
C ARG A 16 7.16 -12.48 -13.75
N ARG A 17 7.58 -12.77 -14.99
CA ARG A 17 7.21 -11.96 -16.16
C ARG A 17 5.77 -12.20 -16.62
N ALA A 18 5.24 -13.40 -16.37
CA ALA A 18 3.90 -13.80 -16.78
C ALA A 18 2.78 -13.41 -15.79
N ARG A 19 3.09 -12.98 -14.57
CA ARG A 19 2.06 -12.45 -13.66
C ARG A 19 1.61 -11.08 -14.17
N PRO A 20 0.30 -10.84 -14.35
CA PRO A 20 -0.19 -9.49 -14.60
C PRO A 20 0.26 -8.62 -13.42
N ARG A 21 1.18 -7.70 -13.68
CA ARG A 21 1.59 -6.71 -12.67
C ARG A 21 0.36 -5.89 -12.33
N CYS A 22 -0.15 -6.04 -11.12
CA CYS A 22 -1.21 -5.18 -10.64
C CYS A 22 -0.61 -3.80 -10.38
N CYS A 23 -1.27 -2.76 -10.88
CA CYS A 23 -0.99 -1.37 -10.60
C CYS A 23 -2.03 -0.87 -9.60
N VAL A 24 -1.57 -0.11 -8.62
CA VAL A 24 -2.43 0.54 -7.63
C VAL A 24 -2.20 2.03 -7.69
N TYR A 25 -3.27 2.81 -7.56
CA TYR A 25 -3.20 4.23 -7.35
C TYR A 25 -3.49 4.51 -5.88
N GLY A 26 -2.66 5.31 -5.23
CA GLY A 26 -2.83 5.54 -3.80
C GLY A 26 -1.85 6.55 -3.23
N PHE A 27 -2.01 6.78 -1.93
CA PHE A 27 -1.20 7.70 -1.16
C PHE A 27 0.01 6.95 -0.60
N PRO A 28 1.24 7.33 -0.96
CA PRO A 28 2.42 6.79 -0.29
C PRO A 28 2.43 7.27 1.16
N LEU A 29 2.78 6.35 2.05
CA LEU A 29 3.00 6.63 3.45
C LEU A 29 4.49 6.79 3.65
N ASP A 30 4.93 7.98 4.07
CA ASP A 30 6.31 8.19 4.44
C ASP A 30 6.57 7.62 5.85
N ASP A 31 7.72 6.96 6.02
CA ASP A 31 8.04 6.24 7.24
C ASP A 31 8.06 7.15 8.48
N ALA A 32 8.47 8.41 8.32
CA ALA A 32 8.52 9.38 9.41
C ALA A 32 7.12 9.76 9.90
N ALA A 33 6.18 10.00 8.98
CA ALA A 33 4.78 10.27 9.33
C ALA A 33 4.12 9.02 9.92
N LEU A 34 4.40 7.81 9.40
CA LEU A 34 3.92 6.54 9.97
C LEU A 34 4.35 6.38 11.44
N VAL A 35 5.61 6.62 11.75
CA VAL A 35 6.11 6.60 13.13
C VAL A 35 5.42 7.68 13.97
N SER A 36 5.32 8.91 13.47
CA SER A 36 4.72 10.01 14.24
C SER A 36 3.23 9.79 14.56
N ILE A 37 2.45 9.26 13.62
CA ILE A 37 1.04 8.93 13.89
C ILE A 37 0.93 7.69 14.78
N GLY A 38 1.79 6.69 14.57
CA GLY A 38 1.86 5.50 15.42
C GLY A 38 2.08 5.86 16.88
N GLU A 39 3.07 6.72 17.17
CA GLU A 39 3.35 7.20 18.52
C GLU A 39 2.19 7.97 19.15
N LYS A 40 1.38 8.67 18.35
CA LYS A 40 0.21 9.42 18.83
C LYS A 40 -0.99 8.53 19.14
N LEU A 41 -1.27 7.56 18.26
CA LEU A 41 -2.42 6.69 18.40
C LEU A 41 -2.17 5.57 19.41
N HIS A 42 -1.01 4.92 19.30
CA HIS A 42 -0.67 3.71 20.05
C HIS A 42 0.82 3.71 20.42
N PRO A 43 1.25 4.53 21.39
CA PRO A 43 2.66 4.60 21.79
C PRO A 43 3.16 3.23 22.27
N ILE A 44 4.34 2.84 21.78
CA ILE A 44 5.00 1.60 22.20
C ILE A 44 5.62 1.84 23.59
N PRO A 45 5.36 0.97 24.58
CA PRO A 45 5.99 1.08 25.89
C PRO A 45 7.52 1.06 25.79
N SER A 46 8.18 1.99 26.49
CA SER A 46 9.64 2.19 26.40
C SER A 46 10.46 1.09 27.07
N ASP A 47 9.82 0.23 27.86
CA ASP A 47 10.42 -0.90 28.56
C ASP A 47 10.50 -2.18 27.69
N LEU A 48 9.80 -2.22 26.54
CA LEU A 48 9.93 -3.31 25.58
C LEU A 48 11.27 -3.26 24.86
N THR A 49 11.89 -4.43 24.66
CA THR A 49 13.17 -4.55 23.95
C THR A 49 13.15 -5.73 22.98
N GLY A 50 14.09 -5.76 22.03
CA GLY A 50 14.27 -6.88 21.12
C GLY A 50 13.02 -7.22 20.31
N GLU A 51 12.60 -8.49 20.36
CA GLU A 51 11.47 -9.01 19.59
C GLU A 51 10.12 -8.42 20.02
N GLU A 52 9.93 -8.12 21.31
CA GLU A 52 8.68 -7.54 21.82
C GLU A 52 8.47 -6.12 21.31
N HIS A 53 9.55 -5.33 21.28
CA HIS A 53 9.52 -3.98 20.71
C HIS A 53 9.21 -4.02 19.21
N LEU A 54 9.79 -4.98 18.48
CA LEU A 54 9.52 -5.16 17.05
C LEU A 54 8.06 -5.56 16.81
N ALA A 55 7.53 -6.52 17.58
CA ALA A 55 6.14 -6.96 17.49
C ALA A 55 5.16 -5.81 17.79
N ALA A 56 5.45 -4.99 18.81
CA ALA A 56 4.67 -3.80 19.11
C ALA A 56 4.72 -2.77 17.97
N GLY A 57 5.88 -2.60 17.31
CA GLY A 57 6.01 -1.76 16.13
C GLY A 57 5.19 -2.24 14.93
N VAL A 58 5.15 -3.54 14.69
CA VAL A 58 4.30 -4.13 13.64
C VAL A 58 2.82 -3.89 13.95
N ALA A 59 2.38 -4.21 15.17
CA ALA A 59 1.01 -3.99 15.60
C ALA A 59 0.61 -2.51 15.51
N GLN A 60 1.49 -1.60 15.94
CA GLN A 60 1.27 -0.15 15.81
C GLN A 60 1.08 0.25 14.34
N SER A 61 1.92 -0.25 13.43
CA SER A 61 1.76 0.03 12.00
C SER A 61 0.43 -0.46 11.44
N GLU A 62 -0.03 -1.66 11.85
CA GLU A 62 -1.33 -2.20 11.43
C GLU A 62 -2.47 -1.30 11.91
N MET A 63 -2.44 -0.85 13.17
CA MET A 63 -3.45 0.06 13.72
C MET A 63 -3.47 1.41 13.00
N VAL A 64 -2.31 1.92 12.58
CA VAL A 64 -2.24 3.13 11.74
C VAL A 64 -2.91 2.90 10.38
N HIS A 65 -2.67 1.76 9.74
CA HIS A 65 -3.34 1.44 8.47
C HIS A 65 -4.84 1.32 8.65
N GLU A 66 -5.32 0.63 9.69
CA GLU A 66 -6.74 0.52 10.02
C GLU A 66 -7.40 1.88 10.25
N HIS A 67 -6.75 2.76 11.02
CA HIS A 67 -7.21 4.13 11.25
C HIS A 67 -7.37 4.92 9.94
N LEU A 68 -6.36 4.84 9.06
CA LEU A 68 -6.39 5.53 7.77
C LEU A 68 -7.46 4.96 6.83
N LEU A 69 -7.61 3.63 6.78
CA LEU A 69 -8.63 2.98 5.96
C LEU A 69 -10.03 3.35 6.44
N SER A 70 -10.29 3.29 7.74
CA SER A 70 -11.58 3.65 8.33
C SER A 70 -11.94 5.11 8.05
N ALA A 71 -10.96 6.03 8.14
CA ALA A 71 -11.18 7.43 7.78
C ALA A 71 -11.49 7.61 6.28
N CYS A 72 -10.76 6.91 5.41
CA CYS A 72 -10.97 6.95 3.96
C CYS A 72 -12.31 6.32 3.53
N GLU A 73 -12.78 5.29 4.23
CA GLU A 73 -14.03 4.56 3.92
C GLU A 73 -15.27 5.48 3.97
N ALA A 74 -15.22 6.53 4.79
CA ALA A 74 -16.28 7.54 4.85
C ALA A 74 -16.44 8.35 3.55
N VAL A 75 -15.46 8.28 2.64
CA VAL A 75 -15.41 9.04 1.37
C VAL A 75 -15.39 8.11 0.17
N TRP A 76 -14.69 6.97 0.27
CA TRP A 76 -14.46 6.07 -0.84
C TRP A 76 -14.85 4.63 -0.49
N PRO A 77 -15.44 3.85 -1.40
CA PRO A 77 -15.91 2.50 -1.09
C PRO A 77 -14.80 1.61 -0.52
N TRP A 78 -15.10 0.89 0.57
CA TRP A 78 -14.19 -0.02 1.25
C TRP A 78 -13.55 -1.06 0.31
N ASP A 79 -14.33 -1.59 -0.65
CA ASP A 79 -13.86 -2.59 -1.62
C ASP A 79 -12.81 -2.05 -2.61
N ARG A 80 -12.55 -0.74 -2.60
CA ARG A 80 -11.53 -0.05 -3.39
C ARG A 80 -10.33 0.39 -2.56
N LEU A 81 -10.40 0.26 -1.24
CA LEU A 81 -9.35 0.64 -0.31
C LEU A 81 -8.51 -0.56 0.10
N ALA A 82 -7.18 -0.41 0.10
CA ALA A 82 -6.30 -1.45 0.61
C ALA A 82 -4.95 -0.89 1.08
N PRO A 83 -4.39 -1.39 2.19
CA PRO A 83 -2.99 -1.18 2.51
C PRO A 83 -2.15 -2.14 1.66
N VAL A 84 -1.21 -1.60 0.90
CA VAL A 84 -0.37 -2.40 -0.01
C VAL A 84 1.07 -1.91 -0.01
N ILE A 85 1.99 -2.78 -0.46
CA ILE A 85 3.36 -2.37 -0.77
C ILE A 85 3.44 -2.06 -2.27
N GLY A 86 3.69 -0.78 -2.58
CA GLY A 86 3.83 -0.28 -3.93
C GLY A 86 5.29 0.01 -4.29
N TYR A 87 5.68 -0.30 -5.52
CA TYR A 87 7.00 0.04 -6.08
C TYR A 87 6.87 1.12 -7.15
N THR A 88 7.67 2.18 -7.04
CA THR A 88 7.79 3.21 -8.07
C THR A 88 9.16 3.90 -8.00
N LYS A 89 9.70 4.30 -9.17
CA LYS A 89 10.97 5.03 -9.29
C LYS A 89 12.14 4.42 -8.48
N GLY A 90 12.25 3.09 -8.45
CA GLY A 90 13.37 2.44 -7.74
C GLY A 90 13.13 2.12 -6.27
N LYS A 91 12.01 2.56 -5.66
CA LYS A 91 11.77 2.47 -4.21
C LYS A 91 10.41 1.81 -3.89
N TYR A 92 10.37 1.09 -2.77
CA TYR A 92 9.15 0.55 -2.16
C TYR A 92 8.54 1.55 -1.18
N TYR A 93 7.22 1.54 -1.12
CA TYR A 93 6.41 2.39 -0.24
C TYR A 93 5.29 1.55 0.37
N SER A 94 4.97 1.80 1.63
CA SER A 94 3.63 1.49 2.13
C SER A 94 2.65 2.47 1.48
N VAL A 95 1.50 1.99 1.02
CA VAL A 95 0.54 2.77 0.23
C VAL A 95 -0.87 2.46 0.73
N ILE A 96 -1.67 3.51 0.98
CA ILE A 96 -3.13 3.37 1.04
C ILE A 96 -3.64 3.50 -0.40
N ALA A 97 -3.93 2.35 -1.01
CA ALA A 97 -4.49 2.28 -2.35
C ALA A 97 -5.97 2.66 -2.34
N VAL A 98 -6.39 3.41 -3.36
CA VAL A 98 -7.78 3.82 -3.61
C VAL A 98 -8.30 3.34 -4.96
N ALA A 99 -7.42 2.79 -5.80
CA ALA A 99 -7.78 2.10 -7.02
C ALA A 99 -6.75 1.01 -7.34
N ALA A 100 -7.19 -0.05 -8.01
CA ALA A 100 -6.34 -1.13 -8.51
C ALA A 100 -6.75 -1.51 -9.94
N SER A 101 -5.77 -1.85 -10.77
CA SER A 101 -5.98 -2.24 -12.17
C SER A 101 -4.77 -3.01 -12.70
N LYS A 102 -4.94 -3.76 -13.80
CA LYS A 102 -3.81 -4.44 -14.49
C LYS A 102 -2.82 -3.47 -15.15
N ARG A 103 -3.21 -2.21 -15.30
CA ARG A 103 -2.41 -1.10 -15.84
C ARG A 103 -2.95 0.22 -15.28
N PRO A 104 -2.15 1.30 -15.22
CA PRO A 104 -2.67 2.62 -14.85
C PRO A 104 -3.93 2.95 -15.64
N ASN A 105 -5.01 3.29 -14.93
CA ASN A 105 -6.27 3.71 -15.51
C ASN A 105 -6.92 4.79 -14.62
N ASP A 106 -6.84 6.03 -15.08
CA ASP A 106 -7.28 7.18 -14.31
C ASP A 106 -8.81 7.26 -14.15
N GLU A 107 -9.57 6.51 -14.96
CA GLU A 107 -11.03 6.38 -14.84
C GLU A 107 -11.46 5.70 -13.53
N LEU A 108 -10.57 4.93 -12.89
CA LEU A 108 -10.84 4.22 -11.64
C LEU A 108 -10.47 5.04 -10.40
N ILE A 109 -9.82 6.18 -10.58
CA ILE A 109 -9.33 7.04 -9.51
C ILE A 109 -10.48 7.94 -9.02
N PRO A 110 -10.62 8.20 -7.71
CA PRO A 110 -11.53 9.23 -7.21
C PRO A 110 -11.32 10.57 -7.93
N GLN A 111 -12.41 11.26 -8.27
CA GLN A 111 -12.37 12.54 -8.98
C GLN A 111 -13.00 13.64 -8.14
N GLY A 112 -12.60 14.89 -8.39
CA GLY A 112 -13.23 16.07 -7.79
C GLY A 112 -13.20 16.05 -6.27
N GLU A 113 -14.37 16.26 -5.66
CA GLU A 113 -14.50 16.44 -4.21
C GLU A 113 -14.03 15.23 -3.39
N ASP A 114 -14.24 14.01 -3.88
CA ASP A 114 -13.83 12.80 -3.15
C ASP A 114 -12.30 12.70 -3.05
N MET A 115 -11.58 13.03 -4.13
CA MET A 115 -10.12 13.07 -4.10
C MET A 115 -9.60 14.14 -3.13
N GLU A 116 -10.21 15.32 -3.13
CA GLU A 116 -9.82 16.42 -2.22
C GLU A 116 -10.09 16.05 -0.75
N LYS A 117 -11.20 15.36 -0.46
CA LYS A 117 -11.49 14.83 0.89
C LYS A 117 -10.47 13.78 1.31
N LEU A 118 -10.12 12.84 0.44
CA LEU A 118 -9.09 11.83 0.73
C LEU A 118 -7.72 12.47 0.98
N LYS A 119 -7.31 13.41 0.12
CA LYS A 119 -6.08 14.21 0.33
C LYS A 119 -6.09 14.92 1.67
N LYS A 120 -7.22 15.53 2.05
CA LYS A 120 -7.38 16.19 3.35
C LYS A 120 -7.21 15.21 4.50
N ILE A 121 -7.82 14.03 4.45
CA ILE A 121 -7.64 12.98 5.47
C ILE A 121 -6.16 12.62 5.61
N MET A 122 -5.47 12.38 4.50
CA MET A 122 -4.04 12.04 4.51
C MET A 122 -3.19 13.18 5.10
N ALA A 123 -3.45 14.43 4.70
CA ALA A 123 -2.74 15.60 5.17
C ALA A 123 -2.96 15.88 6.66
N ASP A 124 -4.19 15.71 7.16
CA ASP A 124 -4.53 15.86 8.59
C ASP A 124 -3.79 14.81 9.45
N ASN A 125 -3.44 13.66 8.86
CA ASN A 125 -2.64 12.59 9.47
C ASN A 125 -1.12 12.73 9.20
N GLY A 126 -0.68 13.82 8.57
CA GLY A 126 0.73 14.14 8.37
C GLY A 126 1.32 13.70 7.02
N PHE A 127 0.56 12.99 6.19
CA PHE A 127 1.01 12.50 4.88
C PHE A 127 0.74 13.57 3.81
N LYS A 128 1.81 14.13 3.24
CA LYS A 128 1.75 15.28 2.31
C LYS A 128 2.06 14.94 0.86
N ASP A 129 2.53 13.72 0.61
CA ASP A 129 2.84 13.27 -0.74
C ASP A 129 1.56 13.13 -1.57
N GLU A 130 1.62 13.59 -2.81
CA GLU A 130 0.54 13.39 -3.78
C GLU A 130 0.38 11.90 -4.13
N PRO A 131 -0.87 11.41 -4.28
CA PRO A 131 -1.13 10.05 -4.70
C PRO A 131 -0.66 9.83 -6.13
N ARG A 132 -0.28 8.58 -6.43
CA ARG A 132 0.31 8.22 -7.72
C ARG A 132 0.13 6.73 -8.00
N TRP A 133 0.49 6.32 -9.22
CA TRP A 133 0.53 4.92 -9.59
C TRP A 133 1.79 4.21 -9.08
N PHE A 134 1.59 3.00 -8.55
CA PHE A 134 2.62 2.07 -8.14
C PHE A 134 2.41 0.72 -8.82
N VAL A 135 3.49 -0.03 -8.97
CA VAL A 135 3.45 -1.43 -9.37
C VAL A 135 3.52 -2.28 -8.11
N MET A 136 2.60 -3.23 -7.92
CA MET A 136 2.70 -4.18 -6.81
C MET A 136 3.83 -5.18 -7.07
N GLY A 137 4.66 -5.42 -6.06
CA GLY A 137 5.86 -6.28 -6.10
C GLY A 137 5.60 -7.78 -6.01
#